data_AF-A0A8J7QJZ8-F1
#
_entry.id   AF-A0A8J7QJZ8-F1
#
_cell.length_a   1.000
_cell.length_b   1.000
_cell.length_c   1.000
_cell.angle_alpha   90.00
_cell.angle_beta   90.00
_cell.angle_gamma   90.00
#
_symmetry.space_group_name_H-M   'P 1'
#
loop_
_entity.id
_entity.type
_entity.pdbx_description
1 polymer ?
#
loop_
_entity_poly.entity_id
_entity_poly.type
_entity_poly.pdbx_seq_one_letter_code
_entity_poly.pdbx_strand_id
1 'polypeptide(L)' 'MRKIGVGIAGAGYAGNVHAEILSKDGRAKLVAVCESDPEAARLFSCRY' A
#
# COMPACT_ATOMS: atom_id res chain seq x y z
N MET A 1 8.15 5.71 -18.53
CA MET A 1 7.23 6.66 -17.85
C MET A 1 7.52 6.64 -16.35
N ARG A 2 7.38 7.77 -15.64
CA ARG A 2 7.57 7.82 -14.17
C ARG A 2 6.32 7.25 -13.48
N LYS A 3 6.49 6.37 -12.50
CA LYS A 3 5.38 5.80 -11.72
C LYS A 3 4.78 6.84 -10.77
N ILE A 4 3.47 6.79 -10.56
CA ILE A 4 2.77 7.58 -9.54
C ILE A 4 2.99 6.93 -8.17
N GLY A 5 3.48 7.73 -7.21
CA GLY A 5 3.60 7.31 -5.82
C GLY A 5 2.24 7.34 -5.13
N VAL A 6 1.86 6.25 -4.47
CA VAL A 6 0.58 6.13 -3.76
C VAL A 6 0.83 5.79 -2.29
N GLY A 7 0.12 6.49 -1.41
CA GLY A 7 0.04 6.15 0.02
C GLY A 7 -1.31 5.50 0.34
N ILE A 8 -1.32 4.51 1.23
CA ILE A 8 -2.55 3.88 1.75
C ILE A 8 -2.76 4.31 3.20
N ALA A 9 -3.95 4.81 3.53
CA ALA A 9 -4.37 5.03 4.91
C ALA A 9 -5.35 3.94 5.32
N GLY A 10 -4.98 3.14 6.33
CA GLY A 10 -5.69 1.95 6.77
C GLY A 10 -5.20 0.67 6.08
N ALA A 11 -4.53 -0.20 6.84
CA ALA A 11 -4.04 -1.52 6.43
C ALA A 11 -5.08 -2.65 6.63
N GLY A 12 -6.36 -2.29 6.76
CA GLY A 12 -7.48 -3.22 6.84
C GLY A 12 -7.86 -3.84 5.48
N TYR A 13 -9.06 -4.40 5.39
CA TYR A 13 -9.52 -5.12 4.19
C TYR A 13 -9.42 -4.28 2.90
N ALA A 14 -9.99 -3.07 2.90
CA ALA A 14 -9.98 -2.20 1.72
C ALA A 14 -8.56 -1.77 1.32
N GLY A 15 -7.71 -1.45 2.30
CA GLY A 15 -6.31 -1.11 2.04
C GLY A 15 -5.55 -2.24 1.37
N ASN A 16 -5.75 -3.49 1.81
CA ASN A 16 -5.13 -4.66 1.19
C ASN A 16 -5.64 -4.87 -0.25
N VAL A 17 -6.95 -4.76 -0.48
CA VAL A 17 -7.52 -4.90 -1.85
C VAL A 17 -6.95 -3.82 -2.78
N HIS A 18 -6.88 -2.58 -2.33
CA HIS A 18 -6.33 -1.49 -3.15
C HIS A 18 -4.84 -1.68 -3.40
N ALA A 19 -4.06 -2.05 -2.40
CA ALA A 19 -2.62 -2.29 -2.57
C ALA A 19 -2.33 -3.47 -3.50
N GLU A 20 -3.12 -4.56 -3.42
CA GLU A 20 -3.00 -5.73 -4.30
C GLU A 20 -3.25 -5.39 -5.77
N ILE A 21 -4.23 -4.53 -6.06
CA ILE A 21 -4.53 -4.09 -7.42
C ILE A 21 -3.46 -3.12 -7.92
N LEU A 22 -3.07 -2.15 -7.08
CA LEU A 22 -2.10 -1.12 -7.43
C LEU A 22 -0.68 -1.67 -7.59
N SER A 23 -0.28 -2.71 -6.84
CA SER A 23 1.04 -3.34 -6.95
C SER A 23 1.24 -4.01 -8.32
N LYS A 24 0.14 -4.43 -8.97
CA LYS A 24 0.12 -5.01 -10.31
C LYS A 24 0.07 -3.97 -11.44
N ASP A 25 -0.29 -2.72 -11.14
CA ASP A 25 -0.29 -1.65 -12.14
C ASP A 25 1.12 -1.10 -12.34
N GLY A 26 1.69 -1.31 -13.54
CA GLY A 26 3.02 -0.83 -13.91
C GLY A 26 3.20 0.70 -13.85
N ARG A 27 2.12 1.47 -13.70
CA ARG A 27 2.12 2.93 -13.56
C ARG A 27 2.10 3.40 -12.10
N ALA A 28 1.87 2.50 -11.14
CA ALA A 28 1.81 2.84 -9.72
C ALA A 28 2.99 2.25 -8.93
N LYS A 29 3.31 2.91 -7.82
CA LYS A 29 4.22 2.41 -6.79
C LYS A 29 3.66 2.80 -5.42
N LEU A 30 3.47 1.83 -4.54
CA LEU A 30 3.17 2.09 -3.15
C LEU A 30 4.43 2.64 -2.46
N VAL A 31 4.29 3.77 -1.78
CA VAL A 31 5.42 4.50 -1.18
C VAL A 31 5.21 4.84 0.29
N ALA A 32 3.98 4.68 0.81
CA ALA A 32 3.66 4.97 2.20
C ALA A 32 2.44 4.15 2.67
N VAL A 33 2.40 3.85 3.97
CA VAL A 33 1.22 3.37 4.67
C VAL A 33 1.04 4.19 5.96
N CYS A 34 -0.21 4.53 6.27
CA CYS A 34 -0.61 5.13 7.53
C CYS A 34 -1.56 4.16 8.23
N GLU A 35 -1.16 3.63 9.37
CA GLU A 35 -1.96 2.72 10.18
C GLU A 35 -1.70 3.01 11.67
N SER A 36 -2.74 2.84 12.47
CA SER A 36 -2.73 3.05 13.92
C SER A 36 -1.98 1.94 14.66
N ASP A 37 -2.10 0.70 14.19
CA ASP A 37 -1.31 -0.43 14.67
C ASP A 37 0.04 -0.49 13.93
N PRO A 38 1.17 -0.25 14.62
CA PRO A 38 2.50 -0.25 14.01
C PRO A 38 2.88 -1.62 13.43
N GLU A 39 2.40 -2.72 14.00
CA GLU A 39 2.70 -4.06 13.48
C GLU A 39 1.91 -4.34 12.20
N ALA A 40 0.64 -3.93 12.15
CA ALA A 40 -0.15 -3.97 10.92
C ALA A 40 0.49 -3.11 9.81
N ALA A 41 0.98 -1.91 10.14
CA ALA A 41 1.72 -1.05 9.21
C ALA A 41 2.97 -1.74 8.65
N ARG A 42 3.74 -2.39 9.53
CA ARG A 42 4.96 -3.13 9.18
C ARG A 42 4.65 -4.30 8.26
N LEU A 43 3.69 -5.15 8.64
CA LEU A 43 3.29 -6.32 7.84
C LEU A 43 2.76 -5.91 6.46
N PHE A 44 1.98 -4.83 6.39
CA PHE A 44 1.49 -4.27 5.13
C PHE A 44 2.64 -3.82 4.22
N SER A 45 3.62 -3.10 4.78
CA SER A 45 4.79 -2.60 4.04
C SER A 45 5.75 -3.72 3.59
N CYS A 46 5.77 -4.86 4.28
CA CYS A 46 6.55 -6.02 3.83
C CYS A 46 5.88 -6.78 2.68
N ARG A 47 4.55 -6.69 2.57
CA ARG A 47 3.77 -7.41 1.56
C ARG A 47 3.74 -6.70 0.21
N TYR A 48 3.74 -5.36 0.22
CA TYR A 48 3.48 -4.51 -0.95
C TYR A 48 4.57 -3.47 -1.16
#